data_AF-R6C4T1-F1
#
_entry.id   AF-R6C4T1-F1
#
_cell.length_a   1.000
_cell.length_b   1.000
_cell.length_c   1.000
_cell.angle_alpha   90.00
_cell.angle_beta   90.00
_cell.angle_gamma   90.00
#
_symmetry.space_group_name_H-M   'P 1'
#
loop_
_entity.id
_entity.type
_entity.pdbx_description
1 polymer ?
#
loop_
_entity_poly.entity_id
_entity_poly.type
_entity_poly.pdbx_seq_one_letter_code
_entity_poly.pdbx_strand_id
1 'polypeptide(L)' 'MRGDQEVRTIERPYTRLLCEIGKREIKHKAVQKALGISKCSLSVKLHGKRNANFTLEQAMIIHEKFFPDIPIEELFKR' A
#
# COMPACT_ATOMS: atom_id res chain seq x y z
N MET A 1 1.97 -19.03 -18.17
CA MET A 1 1.57 -19.45 -16.81
C MET A 1 1.28 -18.20 -15.99
N ARG A 2 0.00 -17.91 -15.73
CA ARG A 2 -0.47 -16.67 -15.10
C ARG A 2 -0.78 -17.05 -13.65
N GLY A 3 0.23 -16.96 -12.79
CA GLY A 3 0.21 -17.53 -11.45
C GLY A 3 -0.97 -17.05 -10.62
N ASP A 4 -1.73 -18.02 -10.13
CA ASP A 4 -2.74 -17.95 -9.10
C ASP A 4 -2.23 -17.17 -7.89
N GLN A 5 -2.81 -15.99 -7.66
CA GLN A 5 -2.57 -15.24 -6.43
C GLN A 5 -3.39 -15.90 -5.31
N GLU A 6 -2.76 -16.89 -4.69
CA GLU A 6 -3.21 -17.62 -3.51
C GLU A 6 -3.78 -16.65 -2.45
N VAL A 7 -5.08 -16.79 -2.19
CA VAL A 7 -5.81 -16.01 -1.18
C VAL A 7 -5.46 -16.58 0.20
N ARG A 8 -4.26 -16.26 0.70
CA ARG A 8 -3.95 -16.47 2.11
C ARG A 8 -4.57 -15.33 2.92
N THR A 9 -5.30 -15.68 3.96
CA THR A 9 -5.88 -14.75 4.94
C THR A 9 -4.74 -14.21 5.81
N ILE A 10 -4.02 -13.21 5.30
CA ILE A 10 -2.89 -12.56 5.99
C ILE A 10 -3.46 -11.40 6.79
N GLU A 11 -3.15 -11.30 8.09
CA GLU A 11 -3.33 -10.07 8.87
C GLU A 11 -2.71 -8.91 8.07
N ARG A 12 -3.56 -8.06 7.49
CA ARG A 12 -3.13 -7.02 6.55
C ARG A 12 -2.73 -5.81 7.37
N PRO A 13 -1.43 -5.49 7.54
CA PRO A 13 -1.07 -4.17 8.03
C PRO A 13 -1.66 -3.15 7.03
N TYR A 14 -2.23 -2.05 7.54
CA TYR A 14 -2.80 -0.98 6.73
C TYR A 14 -4.13 -1.33 6.02
N THR A 15 -5.05 -2.00 6.72
CA THR A 15 -6.41 -2.29 6.24
C THR A 15 -7.13 -1.04 5.72
N ARG A 16 -6.94 0.10 6.40
CA ARG A 16 -7.50 1.40 6.02
C ARG A 16 -6.92 1.92 4.70
N LEU A 17 -5.59 1.98 4.59
CA LEU A 17 -4.92 2.33 3.34
C LEU A 17 -5.41 1.45 2.18
N LEU A 18 -5.50 0.14 2.37
CA LEU A 18 -5.99 -0.78 1.35
C LEU A 18 -7.47 -0.52 0.98
N CYS A 19 -8.31 -0.22 1.97
CA CYS A 19 -9.70 0.13 1.75
C CYS A 19 -9.83 1.43 0.94
N GLU A 20 -9.07 2.46 1.28
CA GLU A 20 -9.07 3.74 0.59
C GLU A 20 -8.47 3.65 -0.82
N ILE A 21 -7.41 2.84 -1.00
CA ILE A 21 -6.86 2.49 -2.33
C ILE A 21 -7.92 1.81 -3.19
N GLY A 22 -8.69 0.88 -2.60
CA GLY A 22 -9.78 0.20 -3.28
C GLY A 22 -10.93 1.14 -3.65
N LYS A 23 -11.38 1.98 -2.70
CA LYS A 23 -12.46 2.95 -2.92
C LYS A 23 -12.12 3.98 -3.99
N ARG A 24 -10.87 4.45 -4.03
CA ARG A 24 -10.39 5.42 -5.02
C ARG A 24 -9.88 4.76 -6.31
N GLU A 25 -10.02 3.43 -6.44
CA GLU A 25 -9.52 2.62 -7.57
C GLU A 25 -8.06 2.93 -7.95
N ILE A 26 -7.22 3.20 -6.94
CA ILE A 26 -5.82 3.56 -7.16
C ILE A 26 -5.08 2.33 -7.67
N LYS A 27 -4.61 2.42 -8.92
CA LYS A 27 -3.85 1.35 -9.54
C LYS A 27 -2.55 1.13 -8.78
N HIS A 28 -2.25 -0.11 -8.42
CA HIS A 28 -0.94 -0.47 -7.82
C HIS A 28 0.24 0.03 -8.65
N LYS A 29 0.12 0.05 -9.99
CA LYS A 29 1.12 0.64 -10.89
C LYS A 29 1.41 2.12 -10.61
N ALA A 30 0.41 2.90 -10.23
CA ALA A 30 0.59 4.31 -9.90
C ALA A 30 1.37 4.46 -8.59
N VAL A 31 1.04 3.66 -7.58
CA VAL A 31 1.76 3.61 -6.31
C VAL A 31 3.22 3.16 -6.53
N GLN A 32 3.45 2.13 -7.36
CA GLN A 32 4.78 1.70 -7.74
C GLN A 32 5.60 2.82 -8.40
N LYS A 33 4.99 3.54 -9.35
CA LYS A 33 5.67 4.64 -10.07
C LYS A 33 5.93 5.84 -9.17
N ALA A 34 5.02 6.14 -8.24
CA ALA A 34 5.19 7.21 -7.27
C ALA A 34 6.33 6.91 -6.29
N LEU A 35 6.39 5.67 -5.79
CA LEU A 35 7.39 5.23 -4.82
C LEU A 35 8.73 4.83 -5.45
N GLY A 36 8.78 4.63 -6.77
CA GLY A 36 9.95 4.09 -7.47
C GLY A 36 10.28 2.63 -7.10
N ILE A 37 9.32 1.86 -6.58
CA ILE A 37 9.56 0.48 -6.11
C ILE A 37 9.01 -0.58 -7.07
N SER A 38 9.65 -1.75 -7.05
CA SER A 38 9.20 -2.92 -7.83
C SER A 38 7.88 -3.51 -7.29
N LYS A 39 7.18 -4.25 -8.16
CA LYS A 39 5.87 -4.88 -7.84
C LYS A 39 5.98 -5.80 -6.62
N CYS A 40 7.06 -6.57 -6.56
CA CYS A 40 7.32 -7.48 -5.44
C CYS A 40 7.52 -6.71 -4.14
N SER A 41 8.29 -5.62 -4.16
CA SER A 41 8.49 -4.75 -2.98
C SER A 41 7.20 -4.13 -2.49
N LEU A 42 6.33 -3.66 -3.39
CA LEU A 42 5.01 -3.13 -3.01
C LEU A 42 4.12 -4.23 -2.41
N SER A 43 4.08 -5.40 -3.03
CA SER A 43 3.31 -6.55 -2.52
C SER A 43 3.78 -6.98 -1.14
N VAL A 44 5.10 -6.99 -0.89
CA VAL A 44 5.66 -7.29 0.43
C VAL A 44 5.33 -6.19 1.43
N LYS A 45 5.32 -4.91 1.04
CA LYS A 45 4.90 -3.80 1.94
C LYS A 45 3.42 -3.84 2.31
N LEU A 46 2.55 -4.20 1.37
CA LEU A 46 1.11 -4.28 1.60
C LEU A 46 0.66 -5.57 2.29
N HIS A 47 1.34 -6.68 2.03
CA HIS A 47 0.92 -8.02 2.49
C HIS A 47 1.93 -8.73 3.40
N GLY A 48 3.11 -8.15 3.63
CA GLY A 48 4.19 -8.79 4.36
C GLY A 48 4.02 -8.77 5.87
N LYS A 49 4.44 -9.85 6.53
CA LYS A 49 4.44 -9.99 7.98
C LYS A 49 5.64 -9.25 8.60
N ARG A 50 5.33 -8.34 9.53
CA ARG A 50 6.21 -7.67 10.52
C ARG A 50 7.12 -6.50 10.12
N ASN A 51 7.93 -6.55 9.06
CA ASN A 51 8.92 -5.48 8.78
C ASN A 51 8.69 -4.69 7.49
N ALA A 52 7.51 -4.82 6.90
CA ALA A 52 7.20 -4.20 5.62
C ALA A 52 6.50 -2.83 5.78
N ASN A 53 6.96 -2.01 6.72
CA ASN A 53 6.41 -0.66 6.89
C ASN A 53 6.84 0.22 5.71
N PHE A 54 5.97 1.15 5.33
CA PHE A 54 6.37 2.26 4.47
C PHE A 54 7.28 3.18 5.28
N THR A 55 8.36 3.66 4.66
CA THR A 55 9.14 4.76 5.25
C THR A 55 8.30 6.03 5.23
N LEU A 56 8.63 6.97 6.12
CA LEU A 56 7.88 8.22 6.26
C LEU A 56 7.79 8.98 4.94
N GLU A 57 8.89 9.02 4.19
CA GLU A 57 8.98 9.62 2.85
C GLU A 57 8.04 8.92 1.84
N GLN A 58 7.98 7.59 1.85
CA GLN A 58 7.06 6.82 1.00
C GLN A 58 5.60 7.08 1.37
N ALA A 59 5.32 7.16 2.67
CA ALA A 59 4.00 7.44 3.18
C ALA A 59 3.55 8.87 2.81
N MET A 60 4.45 9.86 2.88
CA MET A 60 4.22 11.23 2.42
C MET A 60 3.92 11.28 0.92
N ILE A 61 4.71 10.60 0.08
CA ILE A 61 4.46 10.55 -1.37
C ILE A 61 3.08 9.94 -1.65
N ILE A 62 2.69 8.87 -0.95
CA ILE A 62 1.37 8.26 -1.12
C ILE A 62 0.28 9.24 -0.68
N HIS A 63 0.47 9.89 0.47
CA HIS A 63 -0.45 10.88 1.00
C HIS A 63 -0.63 12.03 0.01
N GLU A 64 0.43 12.76 -0.35
CA GLU A 64 0.34 13.93 -1.25
C GLU A 64 -0.23 13.59 -2.62
N LYS A 65 0.10 12.43 -3.20
CA LYS A 65 -0.43 12.06 -4.53
C LYS A 65 -1.84 11.52 -4.53
N PHE A 66 -2.20 10.73 -3.51
CA PHE A 66 -3.40 9.91 -3.56
C PHE A 66 -4.41 10.23 -2.46
N PHE A 67 -3.93 10.66 -1.30
CA PHE A 67 -4.75 10.93 -0.12
C PHE A 67 -4.34 12.23 0.59
N PRO A 68 -4.29 13.39 -0.09
CA PRO A 68 -3.97 14.65 0.57
C PRO A 68 -5.07 15.07 1.56
N ASP A 69 -6.23 14.41 1.47
CA ASP A 69 -7.45 14.69 2.22
C ASP A 69 -7.50 13.96 3.58
N ILE A 70 -6.68 12.91 3.77
CA ILE A 70 -6.71 12.06 4.97
C ILE A 70 -5.34 12.12 5.63
N PRO A 71 -5.22 12.50 6.91
CA PRO A 71 -3.92 12.59 7.56
C PRO A 71 -3.18 11.26 7.53
N ILE A 72 -1.88 11.33 7.23
CA ILE A 72 -0.99 10.18 7.08
C ILE A 72 -1.04 9.21 8.28
N GLU A 73 -1.20 9.73 9.50
CA GLU A 73 -1.33 8.93 10.72
C GLU A 73 -2.60 8.09 10.74
N GLU A 74 -3.74 8.63 10.28
CA GLU A 74 -5.00 7.90 10.16
C GLU A 74 -4.97 6.90 9.00
N LEU A 75 -4.29 7.26 7.91
CA LEU A 75 -4.14 6.43 6.72
C LEU A 75 -3.28 5.19 6.99
N PHE A 76 -2.19 5.36 7.74
CA PHE A 76 -1.26 4.29 8.12
C PHE A 76 -1.54 3.71 9.52
N LYS A 77 -2.68 4.05 10.13
CA LYS A 77 -3.14 3.49 11.41
C LYS A 77 -3.31 1.96 11.28
N ARG A 78 -2.64 1.22 12.16
CA ARG A 78 -2.78 -0.23 12.30
C ARG A 78 -3.96 -0.61 13.19
#